data_AF-A0A651GT32-F1
#
_entry.id   AF-A0A651GT32-F1
#
_cell.length_a   1.000
_cell.length_b   1.000
_cell.length_c   1.000
_cell.angle_alpha   90.00
_cell.angle_beta   90.00
_cell.angle_gamma   90.00
#
_symmetry.space_group_name_H-M   'P 1'
#
loop_
_entity.id
_entity.type
_entity.pdbx_description
1 polymer ?
#
loop_
_entity_poly.entity_id
_entity_poly.type
_entity_poly.pdbx_seq_one_letter_code
_entity_poly.pdbx_strand_id
1 'polypeptide(L)'
;MYTDIISLAFYHLVFLGVLALFAALFSWFWLDILGFYYNRVLFRNNISRRDYQNIEKLLSDHISYFRELSPDGRSQFIKRVVAYSKSKSFVGMGGLTITRPMKLLISASAVQLTFGLKDFSMRFLHEIRIYPEPFVFGFRGQSMKGAVSPKGYMLLSWKDFLQGYRDDNDNLNLGLHEMAHALKLGDAESFGFDLRFGSYIQRWLEISRPAFQQLRSRQLDFLRAYGGTNKHEFFAVCVEHFFESPAEFAREVPDVFNHLCKLLNQNPLNERGDYELTETFKKRINVHAQRVPVPIKLENTYPENTYNRFYLFTPLSILFCSAASLYYLENTVVSVEYLIIIGVIALLVVGGVQWKYIVHRRVMKFGVYPFYAAAVVLVSVSLYMFLNQVLDSSDADVEYHKIISTDPDDYTLLVFENDAYKDQKLVRTIDKTQTRYPPRKNGIVEIEFGRGTMGLKWLRSVRYGMLNEDGEFVQ
;
A
#
# COMPACT_ATOMS: atom_id res chain seq x y z
N MET A 1 52.31 -0.12 12.99
CA MET A 1 51.64 0.73 14.00
C MET A 1 50.97 1.96 13.39
N TYR A 2 51.70 2.97 12.86
CA TYR A 2 51.07 4.15 12.24
C TYR A 2 50.28 3.83 10.95
N THR A 3 50.76 2.90 10.13
CA THR A 3 50.08 2.42 8.92
C THR A 3 48.79 1.66 9.23
N ASP A 4 48.75 0.95 10.36
CA ASP A 4 47.59 0.14 10.77
C ASP A 4 46.49 0.99 11.40
N ILE A 5 46.85 2.06 12.11
CA ILE A 5 45.89 3.03 12.64
C ILE A 5 45.26 3.84 11.49
N ILE A 6 46.04 4.21 10.48
CA ILE A 6 45.54 4.93 9.29
C ILE A 6 44.65 4.02 8.44
N SER A 7 45.01 2.74 8.28
CA SER A 7 44.18 1.78 7.54
C SER A 7 42.86 1.52 8.28
N LEU A 8 42.90 1.30 9.60
CA LEU A 8 41.72 1.11 10.43
C LEU A 8 40.79 2.34 10.41
N ALA A 9 41.35 3.54 10.54
CA ALA A 9 40.60 4.79 10.42
C ALA A 9 39.97 4.96 9.03
N PHE A 10 40.68 4.57 7.97
CA PHE A 10 40.16 4.57 6.61
C PHE A 10 38.99 3.58 6.44
N TYR A 11 39.10 2.36 6.96
CA TYR A 11 38.02 1.38 6.92
C TYR A 11 36.79 1.84 7.72
N HIS A 12 36.98 2.46 8.89
CA HIS A 12 35.88 3.06 9.65
C HIS A 12 35.21 4.22 8.90
N LEU A 13 35.99 5.08 8.24
CA LEU A 13 35.45 6.19 7.46
C LEU A 13 34.64 5.68 6.25
N VAL A 14 35.16 4.68 5.54
CA VAL A 14 34.47 4.01 4.43
C VAL A 14 33.19 3.36 4.93
N PHE A 15 33.23 2.65 6.06
CA PHE A 15 32.05 2.03 6.66
C PHE A 15 30.99 3.07 7.05
N LEU A 16 31.38 4.17 7.71
CA LEU A 16 30.46 5.25 8.07
C LEU A 16 29.87 5.92 6.82
N GLY A 17 30.66 6.06 5.76
CA GLY A 17 30.18 6.55 4.45
C GLY A 17 29.14 5.61 3.83
N VAL A 18 29.38 4.30 3.87
CA VAL A 18 28.44 3.27 3.41
C VAL A 18 27.18 3.27 4.27
N LEU A 19 27.30 3.40 5.60
CA LEU A 19 26.17 3.46 6.52
C LEU A 19 25.33 4.72 6.30
N ALA A 20 25.95 5.87 6.08
CA ALA A 20 25.27 7.13 5.76
C ALA A 20 24.57 7.06 4.40
N LEU A 21 25.21 6.48 3.39
CA LEU A 21 24.60 6.22 2.09
C LEU A 21 23.41 5.26 2.23
N PHE A 22 23.55 4.19 3.00
CA PHE A 22 22.48 3.25 3.29
C PHE A 22 21.33 3.92 4.04
N ALA A 23 21.61 4.75 5.05
CA ALA A 23 20.59 5.50 5.77
C ALA A 23 19.87 6.52 4.89
N ALA A 24 20.58 7.18 3.96
CA ALA A 24 20.00 8.09 2.98
C ALA A 24 19.13 7.33 1.96
N LEU A 25 19.62 6.21 1.43
CA LEU A 25 18.87 5.33 0.53
C LEU A 25 17.68 4.70 1.23
N PHE A 26 17.81 4.30 2.49
CA PHE A 26 16.75 3.75 3.33
C PHE A 26 15.73 4.82 3.67
N SER A 27 16.13 6.05 4.02
CA SER A 27 15.23 7.18 4.22
C SER A 27 14.46 7.54 2.95
N TRP A 28 15.15 7.60 1.81
CA TRP A 28 14.53 7.81 0.51
C TRP A 28 13.56 6.67 0.12
N PHE A 29 13.97 5.42 0.34
CA PHE A 29 13.14 4.23 0.16
C PHE A 29 11.96 4.21 1.14
N TRP A 30 12.14 4.65 2.38
CA TRP A 30 11.10 4.74 3.40
C TRP A 30 10.11 5.86 3.10
N LEU A 31 10.56 6.97 2.52
CA LEU A 31 9.71 8.03 1.99
C LEU A 31 8.96 7.57 0.73
N ASP A 32 9.59 6.76 -0.15
CA ASP A 32 8.93 6.15 -1.32
C ASP A 32 7.93 5.07 -0.90
N ILE A 33 8.25 4.29 0.15
CA ILE A 33 7.34 3.35 0.84
C ILE A 33 6.21 4.13 1.48
N LEU A 34 6.46 5.15 2.30
CA LEU A 34 5.42 5.95 2.92
C LEU A 34 4.56 6.65 1.85
N GLY A 35 5.17 7.14 0.77
CA GLY A 35 4.50 7.68 -0.41
C GLY A 35 3.66 6.62 -1.13
N PHE A 36 4.16 5.41 -1.31
CA PHE A 36 3.46 4.22 -1.81
C PHE A 36 2.31 3.80 -0.88
N TYR A 37 2.47 4.00 0.43
CA TYR A 37 1.50 3.68 1.48
C TYR A 37 0.41 4.74 1.58
N TYR A 38 0.73 5.99 1.21
CA TYR A 38 -0.18 7.13 1.18
C TYR A 38 -0.92 7.25 -0.15
N ASN A 39 -0.27 6.89 -1.26
CA ASN A 39 -0.84 6.84 -2.62
C ASN A 39 -1.39 5.46 -2.99
N ARG A 40 -1.82 4.66 -2.02
CA ARG A 40 -1.86 3.20 -2.16
C ARG A 40 -2.53 2.64 -3.40
N VAL A 41 -1.66 1.94 -4.12
CA VAL A 41 -1.71 0.53 -4.56
C VAL A 41 -2.46 0.17 -5.83
N LEU A 42 -3.33 1.02 -6.37
CA LEU A 42 -4.01 0.63 -7.62
C LEU A 42 -3.94 1.66 -8.73
N PHE A 43 -3.45 2.87 -8.44
CA PHE A 43 -3.80 3.97 -9.31
C PHE A 43 -2.73 5.06 -9.40
N ARG A 44 -2.05 5.15 -10.57
CA ARG A 44 -1.24 6.32 -10.99
C ARG A 44 -2.04 7.60 -10.75
N ASN A 45 -1.69 8.36 -9.72
CA ASN A 45 -2.28 9.65 -9.44
C ASN A 45 -1.20 10.64 -9.01
N ASN A 46 -1.14 11.79 -9.68
CA ASN A 46 -0.28 12.92 -9.31
C ASN A 46 -0.96 13.79 -8.23
N ILE A 47 -1.53 13.17 -7.18
CA ILE A 47 -2.13 13.90 -6.05
C ILE A 47 -1.07 13.98 -4.95
N SER A 48 -0.81 15.18 -4.42
CA SER A 48 0.14 15.33 -3.31
C SER A 48 -0.43 14.75 -2.01
N ARG A 49 0.43 14.30 -1.10
CA ARG A 49 0.03 13.73 0.21
C ARG A 49 -0.91 14.67 1.00
N ARG A 50 -0.55 15.95 1.07
CA ARG A 50 -1.34 16.97 1.78
C ARG A 50 -2.72 17.14 1.13
N ASP A 51 -2.75 17.10 -0.19
CA ASP A 51 -3.99 17.24 -0.94
C ASP A 51 -4.91 16.03 -0.77
N TYR A 52 -4.35 14.82 -0.77
CA TYR A 52 -5.08 13.59 -0.47
C TYR A 52 -5.71 13.65 0.92
N GLN A 53 -4.96 14.05 1.95
CA GLN A 53 -5.45 14.21 3.33
C GLN A 53 -6.65 15.16 3.41
N ASN A 54 -6.55 16.30 2.71
CA ASN A 54 -7.62 17.29 2.70
C ASN A 54 -8.88 16.77 2.00
N ILE A 55 -8.72 16.05 0.88
CA ILE A 55 -9.85 15.45 0.15
C ILE A 55 -10.46 14.32 0.98
N GLU A 56 -9.64 13.42 1.53
CA GLU A 56 -10.10 12.32 2.39
C GLU A 56 -10.90 12.84 3.58
N LYS A 57 -10.40 13.90 4.25
CA LYS A 57 -11.13 14.55 5.34
C LYS A 57 -12.45 15.15 4.85
N LEU A 58 -12.42 15.96 3.78
CA LEU A 58 -13.63 16.57 3.21
C LEU A 58 -14.71 15.53 2.89
N LEU A 59 -14.34 14.45 2.21
CA LEU A 59 -15.28 13.39 1.83
C LEU A 59 -15.76 12.59 3.05
N SER A 60 -14.89 12.32 4.02
CA SER A 60 -15.27 11.63 5.26
C SER A 60 -16.28 12.45 6.07
N ASP A 61 -16.08 13.77 6.13
CA ASP A 61 -16.93 14.68 6.90
C ASP A 61 -18.35 14.79 6.30
N HIS A 62 -18.53 14.55 4.99
CA HIS A 62 -19.80 14.83 4.28
C HIS A 62 -20.45 13.61 3.63
N ILE A 63 -19.74 12.49 3.43
CA ILE A 63 -20.25 11.38 2.62
C ILE A 63 -20.10 10.07 3.39
N SER A 64 -21.19 9.60 3.98
CA SER A 64 -21.26 8.35 4.73
C SER A 64 -20.79 7.15 3.91
N TYR A 65 -21.20 7.08 2.64
CA TYR A 65 -20.76 6.04 1.70
C TYR A 65 -19.22 5.93 1.62
N PHE A 66 -18.51 7.06 1.64
CA PHE A 66 -17.05 7.10 1.59
C PHE A 66 -16.41 6.66 2.91
N ARG A 67 -17.03 6.98 4.05
CA ARG A 67 -16.54 6.56 5.38
C ARG A 67 -16.52 5.05 5.52
N GLU A 68 -17.48 4.33 4.94
CA GLU A 68 -17.53 2.87 5.08
C GLU A 68 -16.59 2.11 4.14
N LEU A 69 -16.01 2.78 3.14
CA LEU A 69 -15.03 2.18 2.24
C LEU A 69 -13.76 1.76 2.99
N SER A 70 -13.19 0.64 2.54
CA SER A 70 -11.86 0.19 2.92
C SER A 70 -10.80 1.23 2.51
N PRO A 71 -9.58 1.19 3.08
CA PRO A 71 -8.51 2.10 2.68
C PRO A 71 -8.21 2.09 1.16
N ASP A 72 -8.34 0.93 0.52
CA ASP A 72 -8.11 0.79 -0.92
C ASP A 72 -9.31 1.33 -1.72
N GLY A 73 -10.54 1.06 -1.26
CA GLY A 73 -11.77 1.63 -1.80
C GLY A 73 -11.77 3.17 -1.75
N ARG A 74 -11.38 3.75 -0.61
CA ARG A 74 -11.23 5.21 -0.43
C ARG A 74 -10.22 5.81 -1.39
N SER A 75 -9.07 5.15 -1.58
CA SER A 75 -8.05 5.56 -2.55
C SER A 75 -8.59 5.58 -3.99
N GLN A 76 -9.31 4.51 -4.38
CA GLN A 76 -9.98 4.44 -5.68
C GLN A 76 -11.04 5.54 -5.83
N PHE A 77 -11.84 5.76 -4.80
CA PHE A 77 -12.91 6.75 -4.80
C PHE A 77 -12.34 8.16 -4.98
N ILE A 78 -11.36 8.56 -4.17
CA ILE A 78 -10.67 9.87 -4.28
C ILE A 78 -10.10 10.05 -5.67
N LYS A 79 -9.47 9.02 -6.25
CA LYS A 79 -8.98 9.09 -7.62
C LYS A 79 -10.09 9.46 -8.60
N ARG A 80 -11.18 8.69 -8.58
CA ARG A 80 -12.28 8.88 -9.51
C ARG A 80 -12.89 10.26 -9.32
N VAL A 81 -13.02 10.73 -8.07
CA VAL A 81 -13.52 12.07 -7.74
C VAL A 81 -12.65 13.15 -8.35
N VAL A 82 -11.33 13.07 -8.18
CA VAL A 82 -10.40 14.07 -8.73
C VAL A 82 -10.38 14.03 -10.26
N ALA A 83 -10.41 12.84 -10.86
CA ALA A 83 -10.45 12.68 -12.31
C ALA A 83 -11.77 13.21 -12.90
N TYR A 84 -12.90 12.90 -12.26
CA TYR A 84 -14.22 13.41 -12.63
C TYR A 84 -14.27 14.92 -12.50
N SER A 85 -13.84 15.48 -11.35
CA SER A 85 -13.84 16.92 -11.13
C SER A 85 -13.01 17.68 -12.17
N LYS A 86 -11.92 17.10 -12.68
CA LYS A 86 -11.10 17.70 -13.75
C LYS A 86 -11.72 17.59 -15.14
N SER A 87 -12.64 16.67 -15.36
CA SER A 87 -13.26 16.45 -16.68
C SER A 87 -14.55 17.25 -16.89
N LYS A 88 -15.00 18.01 -15.88
CA LYS A 88 -16.25 18.80 -15.91
C LYS A 88 -15.98 20.30 -15.82
N SER A 89 -16.78 21.08 -16.54
CA SER A 89 -16.92 22.51 -16.31
C SER A 89 -17.89 22.75 -15.15
N PHE A 90 -17.50 23.60 -14.19
CA PHE A 90 -18.36 23.99 -13.07
C PHE A 90 -18.61 25.49 -13.14
N VAL A 91 -19.87 25.88 -13.27
CA VAL A 91 -20.28 27.27 -13.46
C VAL A 91 -21.15 27.71 -12.29
N GLY A 92 -20.77 28.82 -11.65
CA GLY A 92 -21.55 29.42 -10.58
C GLY A 92 -22.61 30.36 -11.14
N MET A 93 -23.84 30.15 -10.72
CA MET A 93 -24.99 30.96 -11.12
C MET A 93 -25.44 31.84 -9.96
N GLY A 94 -26.13 32.95 -10.26
CA GLY A 94 -26.64 33.87 -9.23
C GLY A 94 -25.54 34.49 -8.36
N GLY A 95 -24.36 34.76 -8.93
CA GLY A 95 -23.22 35.34 -8.20
C GLY A 95 -22.43 34.35 -7.32
N LEU A 96 -22.79 33.07 -7.32
CA LEU A 96 -22.10 32.04 -6.53
C LEU A 96 -20.67 31.83 -7.05
N THR A 97 -19.67 31.99 -6.19
CA THR A 97 -18.28 31.67 -6.53
C THR A 97 -18.03 30.18 -6.31
N ILE A 98 -17.61 29.47 -7.35
CA ILE A 98 -17.36 28.02 -7.25
C ILE A 98 -16.09 27.74 -6.46
N THR A 99 -16.24 27.00 -5.36
CA THR A 99 -15.12 26.56 -4.54
C THR A 99 -14.68 25.14 -4.89
N ARG A 100 -13.43 24.80 -4.56
CA ARG A 100 -12.91 23.44 -4.78
C ARG A 100 -13.69 22.37 -4.01
N PRO A 101 -14.06 22.55 -2.73
CA PRO A 101 -14.90 21.59 -2.01
C PRO A 101 -16.22 21.28 -2.72
N MET A 102 -16.90 22.30 -3.27
CA MET A 102 -18.15 22.09 -4.05
C MET A 102 -17.92 21.16 -5.23
N LYS A 103 -16.87 21.40 -6.02
CA LYS A 103 -16.53 20.55 -7.18
C LYS A 103 -16.29 19.10 -6.75
N LEU A 104 -15.55 18.90 -5.66
CA LEU A 104 -15.20 17.57 -5.16
C LEU A 104 -16.42 16.82 -4.61
N LEU A 105 -17.27 17.48 -3.83
CA LEU A 105 -18.47 16.86 -3.26
C LEU A 105 -19.48 16.49 -4.34
N ILE A 106 -19.75 17.38 -5.30
CA ILE A 106 -20.63 17.08 -6.43
C ILE A 106 -20.07 15.93 -7.29
N SER A 107 -18.75 15.93 -7.52
CA SER A 107 -18.08 14.83 -8.21
C SER A 107 -18.18 13.51 -7.44
N ALA A 108 -18.19 13.55 -6.11
CA ALA A 108 -18.33 12.37 -5.28
C ALA A 108 -19.71 11.72 -5.39
N SER A 109 -20.79 12.46 -5.57
CA SER A 109 -22.11 11.91 -5.91
C SER A 109 -22.10 11.09 -7.19
N ALA A 110 -21.45 11.60 -8.25
CA ALA A 110 -21.29 10.86 -9.50
C ALA A 110 -20.48 9.58 -9.31
N VAL A 111 -19.39 9.66 -8.55
CA VAL A 111 -18.51 8.52 -8.28
C VAL A 111 -19.18 7.49 -7.38
N GLN A 112 -19.96 7.88 -6.38
CA GLN A 112 -20.76 6.99 -5.54
C GLN A 112 -21.74 6.17 -6.39
N LEU A 113 -22.50 6.84 -7.26
CA LEU A 113 -23.40 6.17 -8.20
C LEU A 113 -22.68 5.18 -9.13
N THR A 114 -21.48 5.56 -9.60
CA THR A 114 -20.73 4.80 -10.63
C THR A 114 -19.57 3.98 -10.07
N PHE A 115 -19.45 3.80 -8.75
CA PHE A 115 -18.27 3.20 -8.12
C PHE A 115 -18.04 1.76 -8.58
N GLY A 116 -19.12 0.98 -8.66
CA GLY A 116 -19.11 -0.38 -9.17
C GLY A 116 -18.95 -0.50 -10.69
N LEU A 117 -19.06 0.59 -11.44
CA LEU A 117 -18.94 0.61 -12.90
C LEU A 117 -17.47 0.78 -13.34
N LYS A 118 -17.15 0.32 -14.55
CA LYS A 118 -15.83 0.47 -15.17
C LYS A 118 -15.63 1.90 -15.66
N ASP A 119 -16.62 2.46 -16.36
CA ASP A 119 -16.61 3.87 -16.76
C ASP A 119 -17.41 4.72 -15.76
N PHE A 120 -16.71 5.62 -15.07
CA PHE A 120 -17.26 6.58 -14.12
C PHE A 120 -17.31 8.01 -14.69
N SER A 121 -16.85 8.20 -15.93
CA SER A 121 -16.59 9.53 -16.47
C SER A 121 -17.85 10.30 -16.85
N MET A 122 -18.98 9.61 -17.10
CA MET A 122 -20.26 10.20 -17.52
C MET A 122 -20.05 11.30 -18.58
N ARG A 123 -19.41 10.95 -19.70
CA ARG A 123 -18.88 11.93 -20.69
C ARG A 123 -19.95 12.87 -21.24
N PHE A 124 -21.18 12.39 -21.36
CA PHE A 124 -22.35 13.17 -21.77
C PHE A 124 -22.52 14.46 -20.95
N LEU A 125 -22.42 14.35 -19.61
CA LEU A 125 -22.52 15.50 -18.71
C LEU A 125 -21.17 16.22 -18.70
N HIS A 126 -21.03 17.35 -19.39
CA HIS A 126 -19.77 18.10 -19.46
C HIS A 126 -19.78 19.40 -18.64
N GLU A 127 -20.96 19.90 -18.27
CA GLU A 127 -21.12 21.13 -17.51
C GLU A 127 -22.09 20.97 -16.32
N ILE A 128 -21.71 21.51 -15.17
CA ILE A 128 -22.52 21.53 -13.95
C ILE A 128 -22.68 22.98 -13.51
N ARG A 129 -23.92 23.49 -13.55
CA ARG A 129 -24.29 24.83 -13.13
C ARG A 129 -24.85 24.79 -11.72
N ILE A 130 -24.26 25.57 -10.83
CA ILE A 130 -24.57 25.53 -9.41
C ILE A 130 -25.20 26.86 -9.02
N TYR A 131 -26.42 26.79 -8.48
CA TYR A 131 -27.13 27.90 -7.87
C TYR A 131 -26.98 27.84 -6.35
N PRO A 132 -26.98 28.97 -5.64
CA PRO A 132 -26.88 28.97 -4.18
C PRO A 132 -28.13 28.36 -3.51
N GLU A 133 -29.30 28.57 -4.11
CA GLU A 133 -30.63 28.24 -3.61
C GLU A 133 -31.47 27.64 -4.77
N PRO A 134 -32.67 27.09 -4.49
CA PRO A 134 -33.64 26.74 -5.54
C PRO A 134 -33.85 27.88 -6.53
N PHE A 135 -33.99 27.54 -7.81
CA PHE A 135 -34.02 28.49 -8.90
C PHE A 135 -35.24 28.28 -9.79
N VAL A 136 -35.67 29.32 -10.48
CA VAL A 136 -36.75 29.23 -11.47
C VAL A 136 -36.14 28.92 -12.83
N PHE A 137 -36.61 27.86 -13.48
CA PHE A 137 -36.14 27.47 -14.81
C PHE A 137 -37.31 27.22 -15.77
N GLY A 138 -37.19 27.73 -16.99
CA GLY A 138 -38.21 27.64 -18.04
C GLY A 138 -39.39 28.62 -17.87
N PHE A 139 -40.32 28.59 -18.82
CA PHE A 139 -41.44 29.55 -18.90
C PHE A 139 -42.54 29.36 -17.84
N ARG A 140 -42.54 28.23 -17.11
CA ARG A 140 -43.61 27.86 -16.17
C ARG A 140 -43.43 28.39 -14.74
N GLY A 141 -42.34 29.10 -14.44
CA GLY A 141 -42.17 29.78 -13.16
C GLY A 141 -42.02 28.87 -11.92
N GLN A 142 -41.83 27.56 -12.10
CA GLN A 142 -41.69 26.64 -10.97
C GLN A 142 -40.29 26.71 -10.38
N SER A 143 -40.22 26.75 -9.05
CA SER A 143 -38.97 26.63 -8.30
C SER A 143 -38.47 25.19 -8.42
N MET A 144 -37.28 25.02 -8.97
CA MET A 144 -36.59 23.75 -9.16
C MET A 144 -35.36 23.67 -8.27
N LYS A 145 -35.06 22.47 -7.78
CA LYS A 145 -33.85 22.19 -7.00
C LYS A 145 -32.72 21.66 -7.88
N GLY A 146 -33.06 20.92 -8.94
CA GLY A 146 -32.11 20.39 -9.91
C GLY A 146 -32.80 20.08 -11.24
N ALA A 147 -31.98 19.89 -12.27
CA ALA A 147 -32.42 19.38 -13.56
C ALA A 147 -31.24 18.90 -14.39
N VAL A 148 -31.46 17.91 -15.26
CA VAL A 148 -30.50 17.52 -16.30
C VAL A 148 -31.04 17.84 -17.68
N SER A 149 -30.23 18.53 -18.49
CA SER A 149 -30.56 18.83 -19.88
C SER A 149 -30.04 17.74 -20.82
N PRO A 150 -30.82 17.37 -21.86
CA PRO A 150 -30.34 16.55 -22.98
C PRO A 150 -29.13 17.16 -23.71
N LYS A 151 -28.84 18.44 -23.50
CA LYS A 151 -27.65 19.12 -24.05
C LYS A 151 -26.37 18.84 -23.26
N GLY A 152 -26.37 17.96 -22.26
CA GLY A 152 -25.17 17.56 -21.53
C GLY A 152 -24.76 18.51 -20.39
N TYR A 153 -25.68 19.30 -19.85
CA TYR A 153 -25.46 20.10 -18.65
C TYR A 153 -26.48 19.79 -17.55
N MET A 154 -26.08 19.99 -16.30
CA MET A 154 -26.91 19.83 -15.11
C MET A 154 -27.04 21.16 -14.38
N LEU A 155 -28.20 21.40 -13.78
CA LEU A 155 -28.49 22.51 -12.87
C LEU A 155 -28.68 21.93 -11.46
N LEU A 156 -28.12 22.59 -10.45
CA LEU A 156 -28.13 22.09 -9.09
C LEU A 156 -28.20 23.22 -8.05
N SER A 157 -29.10 23.11 -7.07
CA SER A 157 -29.13 23.95 -5.87
C SER A 157 -28.11 23.44 -4.86
N TRP A 158 -27.15 24.30 -4.50
CA TRP A 158 -26.07 23.96 -3.57
C TRP A 158 -26.58 23.67 -2.16
N LYS A 159 -27.57 24.44 -1.68
CA LYS A 159 -28.19 24.23 -0.37
C LYS A 159 -28.85 22.87 -0.27
N ASP A 160 -29.68 22.52 -1.25
CA ASP A 160 -30.38 21.23 -1.26
C ASP A 160 -29.43 20.05 -1.48
N PHE A 161 -28.36 20.26 -2.26
CA PHE A 161 -27.30 19.27 -2.40
C PHE A 161 -26.63 18.97 -1.05
N LEU A 162 -26.24 20.02 -0.29
CA LEU A 162 -25.64 19.83 1.03
C LEU A 162 -26.62 19.23 2.03
N GLN A 163 -27.91 19.59 1.94
CA GLN A 163 -28.93 19.02 2.82
C GLN A 163 -29.07 17.51 2.61
N GLY A 164 -29.13 17.04 1.37
CA GLY A 164 -29.24 15.60 1.08
C GLY A 164 -28.02 14.76 1.50
N TYR A 165 -26.84 15.38 1.64
CA TYR A 165 -25.66 14.69 2.20
C TYR A 165 -25.51 14.86 3.73
N ARG A 166 -26.33 15.72 4.34
CA ARG A 166 -26.34 15.91 5.79
C ARG A 166 -27.27 14.91 6.48
N ASP A 167 -28.43 14.66 5.90
CA ASP A 167 -29.41 13.69 6.39
C ASP A 167 -29.44 12.48 5.45
N ASP A 168 -28.58 11.49 5.70
CA ASP A 168 -28.36 10.33 4.82
C ASP A 168 -29.41 9.21 4.96
N ASN A 169 -30.55 9.49 5.61
CA ASN A 169 -31.61 8.52 5.89
C ASN A 169 -33.02 9.06 5.56
N ASP A 170 -33.15 10.26 4.98
CA ASP A 170 -34.45 10.85 4.62
C ASP A 170 -34.93 10.45 3.21
N ASN A 171 -34.11 9.70 2.46
CA ASN A 171 -34.35 9.26 1.09
C ASN A 171 -34.51 10.43 0.11
N LEU A 172 -33.87 11.57 0.39
CA LEU A 172 -33.89 12.80 -0.40
C LEU A 172 -32.46 13.29 -0.67
N ASN A 173 -31.86 12.74 -1.72
CA ASN A 173 -30.51 13.09 -2.13
C ASN A 173 -30.49 13.73 -3.51
N LEU A 174 -30.50 15.06 -3.56
CA LEU A 174 -30.50 15.79 -4.82
C LEU A 174 -29.28 15.44 -5.70
N GLY A 175 -28.11 15.24 -5.09
CA GLY A 175 -26.89 14.88 -5.81
C GLY A 175 -27.02 13.54 -6.52
N LEU A 176 -27.45 12.50 -5.81
CA LEU A 176 -27.69 11.18 -6.40
C LEU A 176 -28.85 11.20 -7.41
N HIS A 177 -29.91 11.94 -7.12
CA HIS A 177 -31.10 12.06 -7.97
C HIS A 177 -30.75 12.61 -9.36
N GLU A 178 -30.08 13.77 -9.41
CA GLU A 178 -29.71 14.37 -10.70
C GLU A 178 -28.62 13.55 -11.41
N MET A 179 -27.69 12.94 -10.68
CA MET A 179 -26.70 12.05 -11.29
C MET A 179 -27.33 10.79 -11.88
N ALA A 180 -28.41 10.27 -11.30
CA ALA A 180 -29.17 9.15 -11.87
C ALA A 180 -29.80 9.54 -13.22
N HIS A 181 -30.39 10.74 -13.32
CA HIS A 181 -30.90 11.26 -14.59
C HIS A 181 -29.78 11.41 -15.63
N ALA A 182 -28.64 11.98 -15.24
CA ALA A 182 -27.49 12.15 -16.12
C ALA A 182 -26.90 10.82 -16.60
N LEU A 183 -26.86 9.80 -15.74
CA LEU A 183 -26.37 8.46 -16.10
C LEU A 183 -27.30 7.81 -17.14
N LYS A 184 -28.61 7.90 -16.95
CA LYS A 184 -29.60 7.35 -17.87
C LYS A 184 -29.63 8.07 -19.22
N LEU A 185 -29.48 9.40 -19.24
CA LEU A 185 -29.41 10.17 -20.48
C LEU A 185 -28.12 9.88 -21.26
N GLY A 186 -26.98 9.73 -20.58
CA GLY A 186 -25.72 9.39 -21.23
C GLY A 186 -25.74 8.04 -21.96
N ASP A 187 -26.51 7.07 -21.45
CA ASP A 187 -26.76 5.80 -22.13
C ASP A 187 -27.56 5.98 -23.43
N ALA A 188 -28.67 6.73 -23.37
CA ALA A 188 -29.54 6.97 -24.52
C ALA A 188 -28.80 7.65 -25.69
N GLU A 189 -27.84 8.53 -25.39
CA GLU A 189 -27.07 9.28 -26.39
C GLU A 189 -25.79 8.54 -26.86
N SER A 190 -25.56 7.28 -26.42
CA SER A 190 -24.42 6.43 -26.81
C SER A 190 -23.01 7.02 -26.55
N PHE A 191 -22.87 8.01 -25.67
CA PHE A 191 -21.59 8.65 -25.36
C PHE A 191 -20.82 7.93 -24.25
N GLY A 192 -19.92 7.01 -24.61
CA GLY A 192 -18.91 6.46 -23.68
C GLY A 192 -19.53 5.93 -22.38
N PHE A 193 -20.52 5.06 -22.51
CA PHE A 193 -21.24 4.47 -21.39
C PHE A 193 -20.63 3.11 -21.00
N ASP A 194 -20.82 2.72 -19.74
CA ASP A 194 -20.48 1.37 -19.32
C ASP A 194 -21.42 0.37 -20.02
N LEU A 195 -20.85 -0.50 -20.88
CA LEU A 195 -21.60 -1.47 -21.68
C LEU A 195 -22.57 -2.32 -20.84
N ARG A 196 -22.25 -2.58 -19.57
CA ARG A 196 -23.13 -3.34 -18.67
C ARG A 196 -24.36 -2.53 -18.30
N PHE A 197 -24.20 -1.25 -17.98
CA PHE A 197 -25.33 -0.40 -17.61
C PHE A 197 -26.30 -0.31 -18.79
N GLY A 198 -25.80 0.04 -19.97
CA GLY A 198 -26.64 0.22 -21.16
C GLY A 198 -27.32 -1.05 -21.65
N SER A 199 -26.63 -2.19 -21.60
CA SER A 199 -27.25 -3.48 -21.96
C SER A 199 -28.31 -3.96 -20.97
N TYR A 200 -28.39 -3.40 -19.76
CA TYR A 200 -29.27 -3.91 -18.70
C TYR A 200 -30.35 -2.93 -18.22
N ILE A 201 -30.21 -1.62 -18.45
CA ILE A 201 -31.16 -0.61 -17.95
C ILE A 201 -32.60 -0.84 -18.44
N GLN A 202 -32.80 -1.24 -19.71
CA GLN A 202 -34.15 -1.53 -20.23
C GLN A 202 -34.79 -2.72 -19.51
N ARG A 203 -34.01 -3.77 -19.25
CA ARG A 203 -34.47 -4.93 -18.47
C ARG A 203 -34.78 -4.55 -17.02
N TRP A 204 -33.97 -3.68 -16.41
CA TRP A 204 -34.26 -3.16 -15.08
C TRP A 204 -35.59 -2.39 -15.06
N LEU A 205 -35.87 -1.56 -16.06
CA LEU A 205 -37.14 -0.83 -16.19
C LEU A 205 -38.35 -1.76 -16.36
N GLU A 206 -38.21 -2.85 -17.13
CA GLU A 206 -39.26 -3.87 -17.29
C GLU A 206 -39.57 -4.57 -15.98
N ILE A 207 -38.54 -4.98 -15.24
CA ILE A 207 -38.68 -5.73 -13.99
C ILE A 207 -39.21 -4.83 -12.88
N SER A 208 -38.89 -3.54 -12.93
CA SER A 208 -39.40 -2.57 -11.95
C SER A 208 -40.81 -2.05 -12.28
N ARG A 209 -41.40 -2.46 -13.41
CA ARG A 209 -42.73 -2.00 -13.85
C ARG A 209 -43.85 -2.28 -12.83
N PRO A 210 -43.93 -3.46 -12.19
CA PRO A 210 -44.97 -3.70 -11.17
C PRO A 210 -44.83 -2.76 -9.96
N ALA A 211 -43.62 -2.57 -9.43
CA ALA A 211 -43.36 -1.64 -8.33
C ALA A 211 -43.68 -0.19 -8.70
N PHE A 212 -43.35 0.23 -9.93
CA PHE A 212 -43.73 1.55 -10.45
C PHE A 212 -45.26 1.72 -10.52
N GLN A 213 -45.99 0.69 -10.96
CA GLN A 213 -47.45 0.73 -11.00
C GLN A 213 -48.07 0.80 -9.60
N GLN A 214 -47.54 0.04 -8.64
CA GLN A 214 -47.96 0.09 -7.24
C GLN A 214 -47.68 1.47 -6.61
N LEU A 215 -46.51 2.06 -6.88
CA LEU A 215 -46.21 3.41 -6.40
C LEU A 215 -47.18 4.45 -6.98
N ARG A 216 -47.48 4.35 -8.29
CA ARG A 216 -48.42 5.26 -8.96
C ARG A 216 -49.86 5.11 -8.45
N SER A 217 -50.27 3.90 -8.06
CA SER A 217 -51.57 3.64 -7.44
C SER A 217 -51.60 3.87 -5.92
N ARG A 218 -50.50 4.36 -5.32
CA ARG A 218 -50.34 4.54 -3.86
C ARG A 218 -50.54 3.26 -3.06
N GLN A 219 -50.10 2.13 -3.61
CA GLN A 219 -50.08 0.82 -2.96
C GLN A 219 -48.68 0.45 -2.44
N LEU A 220 -47.68 1.28 -2.72
CA LEU A 220 -46.31 1.13 -2.24
C LEU A 220 -45.92 2.43 -1.52
N ASP A 221 -45.79 2.36 -0.20
CA ASP A 221 -45.51 3.53 0.65
C ASP A 221 -44.02 3.72 0.95
N PHE A 222 -43.20 2.67 0.75
CA PHE A 222 -41.76 2.73 1.02
C PHE A 222 -41.02 3.76 0.14
N LEU A 223 -41.32 3.81 -1.17
CA LEU A 223 -40.71 4.77 -2.08
C LEU A 223 -41.48 6.11 -2.04
N ARG A 224 -40.76 7.24 -2.14
CA ARG A 224 -41.40 8.56 -2.22
C ARG A 224 -42.40 8.62 -3.39
N ALA A 225 -43.61 9.10 -3.12
CA ALA A 225 -44.70 9.21 -4.11
C ALA A 225 -44.31 9.97 -5.40
N TYR A 226 -43.36 10.90 -5.29
CA TYR A 226 -42.78 11.63 -6.42
C TYR A 226 -42.21 10.70 -7.51
N GLY A 227 -41.66 9.53 -7.13
CA GLY A 227 -41.18 8.52 -8.08
C GLY A 227 -42.28 7.93 -8.96
N GLY A 228 -43.55 8.04 -8.57
CA GLY A 228 -44.71 7.62 -9.37
C GLY A 228 -45.02 8.53 -10.57
N THR A 229 -44.36 9.69 -10.68
CA THR A 229 -44.62 10.70 -11.72
C THR A 229 -44.33 10.17 -13.13
N ASN A 230 -43.14 9.59 -13.33
CA ASN A 230 -42.75 8.96 -14.58
C ASN A 230 -41.57 7.99 -14.35
N LYS A 231 -41.19 7.21 -15.36
CA LYS A 231 -40.12 6.20 -15.25
C LYS A 231 -38.71 6.77 -15.03
N HIS A 232 -38.48 8.06 -15.29
CA HIS A 232 -37.20 8.72 -14.98
C HIS A 232 -37.13 9.06 -13.50
N GLU A 233 -38.18 9.70 -12.96
CA GLU A 233 -38.28 9.97 -11.52
C GLU A 233 -38.26 8.69 -10.70
N PHE A 234 -38.94 7.64 -11.17
CA PHE A 234 -38.92 6.34 -10.51
C PHE A 234 -37.49 5.79 -10.37
N PHE A 235 -36.66 5.92 -11.40
CA PHE A 235 -35.27 5.46 -11.36
C PHE A 235 -34.44 6.29 -10.37
N ALA A 236 -34.56 7.61 -10.43
CA ALA A 236 -33.81 8.50 -9.55
C ALA A 236 -34.19 8.31 -8.07
N VAL A 237 -35.49 8.18 -7.77
CA VAL A 237 -35.98 7.87 -6.41
C VAL A 237 -35.50 6.49 -5.96
N CYS A 238 -35.54 5.46 -6.81
CA CYS A 238 -34.94 4.18 -6.45
C CYS A 238 -33.45 4.32 -6.11
N VAL A 239 -32.68 5.13 -6.85
CA VAL A 239 -31.25 5.34 -6.57
C VAL A 239 -31.02 6.04 -5.22
N GLU A 240 -31.86 7.01 -4.85
CA GLU A 240 -31.80 7.65 -3.52
C GLU A 240 -31.98 6.61 -2.41
N HIS A 241 -33.10 5.88 -2.44
CA HIS A 241 -33.40 4.84 -1.45
C HIS A 241 -32.37 3.70 -1.45
N PHE A 242 -31.74 3.43 -2.58
CA PHE A 242 -30.69 2.41 -2.71
C PHE A 242 -29.45 2.73 -1.90
N PHE A 243 -29.05 3.99 -1.83
CA PHE A 243 -27.87 4.37 -1.07
C PHE A 243 -28.19 4.81 0.36
N GLU A 244 -29.39 5.33 0.63
CA GLU A 244 -29.76 5.88 1.94
C GLU A 244 -30.47 4.87 2.84
N SER A 245 -31.37 4.04 2.29
CA SER A 245 -32.12 3.03 3.06
C SER A 245 -32.02 1.62 2.46
N PRO A 246 -30.80 1.08 2.24
CA PRO A 246 -30.63 -0.16 1.48
C PRO A 246 -31.26 -1.39 2.13
N ALA A 247 -31.24 -1.48 3.46
CA ALA A 247 -31.79 -2.63 4.18
C ALA A 247 -33.31 -2.69 4.06
N GLU A 248 -33.97 -1.54 4.18
CA GLU A 248 -35.41 -1.43 4.01
C GLU A 248 -35.80 -1.68 2.55
N PHE A 249 -35.08 -1.10 1.58
CA PHE A 249 -35.35 -1.34 0.16
C PHE A 249 -35.22 -2.82 -0.22
N ALA A 250 -34.20 -3.51 0.30
CA ALA A 250 -34.03 -4.94 0.07
C ALA A 250 -35.16 -5.80 0.65
N ARG A 251 -35.89 -5.30 1.66
CA ARG A 251 -37.02 -5.99 2.31
C ARG A 251 -38.35 -5.65 1.64
N GLU A 252 -38.63 -4.38 1.38
CA GLU A 252 -39.93 -3.90 0.88
C GLU A 252 -40.09 -4.14 -0.62
N VAL A 253 -39.01 -3.98 -1.41
CA VAL A 253 -39.07 -4.11 -2.88
C VAL A 253 -37.86 -4.91 -3.39
N PRO A 254 -37.73 -6.18 -2.99
CA PRO A 254 -36.52 -6.99 -3.16
C PRO A 254 -36.09 -7.16 -4.62
N ASP A 255 -37.03 -7.31 -5.56
CA ASP A 255 -36.72 -7.52 -6.97
C ASP A 255 -36.05 -6.28 -7.59
N VAL A 256 -36.61 -5.10 -7.32
CA VAL A 256 -36.05 -3.82 -7.79
C VAL A 256 -34.68 -3.59 -7.17
N PHE A 257 -34.53 -3.82 -5.86
CA PHE A 257 -33.25 -3.68 -5.16
C PHE A 257 -32.17 -4.63 -5.72
N ASN A 258 -32.48 -5.93 -5.85
CA ASN A 258 -31.54 -6.93 -6.35
C ASN A 258 -31.08 -6.63 -7.78
N HIS A 259 -31.99 -6.13 -8.62
CA HIS A 259 -31.67 -5.77 -10.00
C HIS A 259 -30.96 -4.43 -10.12
N LEU A 260 -31.20 -3.51 -9.19
CA LEU A 260 -30.42 -2.27 -9.10
C LEU A 260 -28.97 -2.56 -8.67
N CYS A 261 -28.78 -3.51 -7.74
CA CYS A 261 -27.44 -4.03 -7.41
C CYS A 261 -26.73 -4.58 -8.65
N LYS A 262 -27.46 -5.32 -9.49
CA LYS A 262 -26.93 -5.86 -10.75
C LYS A 262 -26.65 -4.75 -11.77
N LEU A 263 -27.49 -3.73 -11.86
CA LEU A 263 -27.34 -2.63 -12.80
C LEU A 263 -26.11 -1.77 -12.47
N LEU A 264 -25.96 -1.36 -11.20
CA LEU A 264 -24.87 -0.50 -10.74
C LEU A 264 -23.58 -1.26 -10.38
N ASN A 265 -23.67 -2.60 -10.33
CA ASN A 265 -22.60 -3.48 -9.84
C ASN A 265 -22.15 -3.14 -8.41
N GLN A 266 -23.10 -2.79 -7.55
CA GLN A 266 -22.85 -2.43 -6.16
C GLN A 266 -23.89 -3.12 -5.27
N ASN A 267 -23.51 -3.52 -4.06
CA ASN A 267 -24.42 -3.93 -3.01
C ASN A 267 -24.19 -3.02 -1.79
N PRO A 268 -25.05 -2.02 -1.57
CA PRO A 268 -25.00 -1.12 -0.42
C PRO A 268 -24.98 -1.85 0.93
N LEU A 269 -25.51 -3.08 1.01
CA LEU A 269 -25.45 -3.90 2.23
C LEU A 269 -24.08 -4.54 2.50
N ASN A 270 -23.11 -4.39 1.59
CA ASN A 270 -21.76 -4.94 1.69
C ASN A 270 -20.71 -3.82 1.89
N GLU A 271 -20.97 -2.91 2.83
CA GLU A 271 -20.08 -1.80 3.21
C GLU A 271 -18.62 -2.24 3.41
N ARG A 272 -18.39 -3.27 4.24
CA ARG A 272 -17.05 -3.78 4.55
C ARG A 272 -16.30 -4.42 3.37
N GLY A 273 -17.02 -4.75 2.30
CA GLY A 273 -16.48 -5.32 1.08
C GLY A 273 -16.44 -4.33 -0.07
N ASP A 274 -16.31 -3.03 0.21
CA ASP A 274 -16.30 -1.95 -0.79
C ASP A 274 -17.53 -1.98 -1.71
N TYR A 275 -18.67 -2.39 -1.17
CA TYR A 275 -19.94 -2.56 -1.88
C TYR A 275 -19.88 -3.54 -3.05
N GLU A 276 -18.87 -4.42 -3.12
CA GLU A 276 -18.78 -5.39 -4.21
C GLU A 276 -19.93 -6.41 -4.16
N LEU A 277 -20.36 -6.88 -5.33
CA LEU A 277 -21.28 -8.00 -5.41
C LEU A 277 -20.54 -9.31 -5.06
N THR A 278 -20.95 -9.98 -3.98
CA THR A 278 -20.40 -11.28 -3.61
C THR A 278 -20.79 -12.36 -4.63
N GLU A 279 -19.97 -13.40 -4.77
CA GLU A 279 -20.28 -14.51 -5.69
C GLU A 279 -21.58 -15.24 -5.31
N THR A 280 -21.89 -15.32 -4.01
CA THR A 280 -23.16 -15.86 -3.50
C THR A 280 -24.35 -15.00 -3.96
N PHE A 281 -24.23 -13.67 -3.85
CA PHE A 281 -25.24 -12.73 -4.33
C PHE A 281 -25.44 -12.85 -5.85
N LYS A 282 -24.34 -12.86 -6.62
CA LYS A 282 -24.37 -13.02 -8.08
C LYS A 282 -25.05 -14.33 -8.50
N LYS A 283 -24.79 -15.44 -7.80
CA LYS A 283 -25.48 -16.71 -8.06
C LYS A 283 -26.97 -16.58 -7.80
N ARG A 284 -27.37 -16.07 -6.63
CA ARG A 284 -28.78 -15.90 -6.24
C ARG A 284 -29.59 -15.10 -7.27
N ILE A 285 -29.09 -13.94 -7.69
CA ILE A 285 -29.81 -13.08 -8.66
C ILE A 285 -29.83 -13.63 -10.09
N ASN A 286 -28.85 -14.47 -10.46
CA ASN A 286 -28.74 -15.03 -11.82
C ASN A 286 -29.50 -16.35 -12.00
N VAL A 287 -29.92 -17.02 -10.93
CA VAL A 287 -30.74 -18.25 -11.03
C VAL A 287 -32.03 -18.01 -11.83
N HIS A 288 -32.55 -16.77 -11.81
CA HIS A 288 -33.80 -16.41 -12.49
C HIS A 288 -33.63 -15.51 -13.73
N ALA A 289 -32.41 -15.08 -14.09
CA ALA A 289 -32.18 -14.18 -15.22
C ALA A 289 -31.04 -14.66 -16.12
N GLN A 290 -31.34 -14.89 -17.41
CA GLN A 290 -30.37 -15.25 -18.45
C GLN A 290 -29.17 -14.27 -18.43
N ARG A 291 -27.98 -14.87 -18.39
CA ARG A 291 -26.73 -14.33 -17.83
C ARG A 291 -26.26 -13.03 -18.52
N VAL A 292 -25.86 -12.04 -17.70
CA VAL A 292 -24.97 -10.94 -18.09
C VAL A 292 -23.59 -11.27 -17.52
N PRO A 293 -22.48 -11.11 -18.27
CA PRO A 293 -21.14 -11.44 -17.79
C PRO A 293 -20.78 -10.67 -16.52
N VAL A 294 -20.19 -11.38 -15.56
CA VAL A 294 -19.61 -10.79 -14.35
C VAL A 294 -18.38 -9.98 -14.77
N PRO A 295 -18.22 -8.73 -14.30
CA PRO A 295 -17.09 -7.91 -14.67
C PRO A 295 -15.81 -8.58 -14.21
N ILE A 296 -14.80 -8.47 -15.07
CA ILE A 296 -13.44 -8.91 -14.78
C ILE A 296 -13.01 -8.14 -13.53
N LYS A 297 -12.59 -8.89 -12.51
CA LYS A 297 -11.97 -8.35 -11.30
C LYS A 297 -10.95 -7.29 -11.74
N LEU A 298 -11.06 -6.06 -11.23
CA LEU A 298 -10.04 -5.04 -11.47
C LEU A 298 -8.72 -5.63 -10.97
N GLU A 299 -7.87 -6.06 -11.89
CA GLU A 299 -6.57 -6.61 -11.52
C GLU A 299 -5.79 -5.52 -10.81
N ASN A 300 -5.14 -5.91 -9.72
CA ASN A 300 -4.28 -5.00 -8.98
C ASN A 300 -3.12 -4.58 -9.89
N THR A 301 -3.23 -3.42 -10.51
CA THR A 301 -2.20 -2.86 -11.39
C THR A 301 -1.24 -2.07 -10.52
N TYR A 302 -0.23 -2.76 -9.98
CA TYR A 302 0.90 -2.12 -9.34
C TYR A 302 1.57 -1.17 -10.36
N PRO A 303 1.92 0.07 -9.99
CA PRO A 303 2.76 0.89 -10.85
C PRO A 303 4.09 0.15 -11.08
N GLU A 304 4.36 -0.28 -12.32
CA GLU A 304 5.57 -1.06 -12.69
C GLU A 304 6.84 -0.44 -12.11
N ASN A 305 6.96 0.90 -12.11
CA ASN A 305 8.14 1.59 -11.62
C ASN A 305 8.43 1.37 -10.13
N THR A 306 7.42 1.32 -9.27
CA THR A 306 7.64 1.16 -7.81
C THR A 306 7.89 -0.31 -7.47
N TYR A 307 7.20 -1.22 -8.16
CA TYR A 307 7.48 -2.66 -8.07
C TYR A 307 8.93 -2.93 -8.51
N ASN A 308 9.34 -2.41 -9.66
CA ASN A 308 10.71 -2.57 -10.17
C ASN A 308 11.77 -1.96 -9.23
N ARG A 309 11.49 -0.84 -8.56
CA ARG A 309 12.39 -0.28 -7.53
C ARG A 309 12.55 -1.22 -6.34
N PHE A 310 11.46 -1.76 -5.79
CA PHE A 310 11.56 -2.74 -4.70
C PHE A 310 12.42 -3.96 -5.10
N TYR A 311 12.26 -4.44 -6.33
CA TYR A 311 13.06 -5.53 -6.90
C TYR A 311 14.51 -5.15 -7.21
N LEU A 312 14.83 -3.88 -7.40
CA LEU A 312 16.21 -3.42 -7.59
C LEU A 312 16.92 -3.23 -6.24
N PHE A 313 16.23 -2.64 -5.26
CA PHE A 313 16.79 -2.31 -3.95
C PHE A 313 16.95 -3.53 -3.05
N THR A 314 16.03 -4.49 -3.09
CA THR A 314 16.10 -5.68 -2.23
C THR A 314 17.37 -6.51 -2.53
N PRO A 315 17.67 -6.91 -3.78
CA PRO A 315 18.90 -7.63 -4.11
C PRO A 315 20.16 -6.80 -3.86
N LEU A 316 20.14 -5.49 -4.13
CA LEU A 316 21.28 -4.62 -3.87
C LEU A 316 21.58 -4.54 -2.36
N SER A 317 20.55 -4.42 -1.53
CA SER A 317 20.70 -4.44 -0.06
C SER A 317 21.21 -5.79 0.43
N ILE A 318 20.74 -6.90 -0.13
CA ILE A 318 21.25 -8.25 0.16
C ILE A 318 22.73 -8.35 -0.21
N LEU A 319 23.14 -7.84 -1.37
CA LEU A 319 24.52 -7.90 -1.85
C LEU A 319 25.48 -7.11 -0.93
N PHE A 320 25.14 -5.85 -0.61
CA PHE A 320 25.93 -5.03 0.30
C PHE A 320 26.00 -5.63 1.72
N CYS A 321 24.89 -6.14 2.26
CA CYS A 321 24.88 -6.74 3.59
C CYS A 321 25.61 -8.08 3.62
N SER A 322 25.57 -8.85 2.53
CA SER A 322 26.34 -10.10 2.42
C SER A 322 27.84 -9.82 2.43
N ALA A 323 28.31 -8.81 1.70
CA ALA A 323 29.71 -8.41 1.71
C ALA A 323 30.17 -7.93 3.09
N ALA A 324 29.36 -7.12 3.77
CA ALA A 324 29.63 -6.69 5.14
C ALA A 324 29.63 -7.88 6.13
N SER A 325 28.66 -8.78 6.03
CA SER A 325 28.58 -9.99 6.87
C SER A 325 29.82 -10.86 6.70
N LEU A 326 30.27 -11.08 5.45
CA LEU A 326 31.47 -11.87 5.16
C LEU A 326 32.72 -11.25 5.76
N TYR A 327 32.88 -9.92 5.64
CA TYR A 327 34.01 -9.20 6.23
C TYR A 327 34.05 -9.31 7.76
N TYR A 328 32.90 -9.20 8.43
CA TYR A 328 32.83 -9.30 9.89
C TYR A 328 32.97 -10.73 10.40
N LEU A 329 32.41 -11.72 9.68
CA LEU A 329 32.53 -13.14 9.99
C LEU A 329 33.98 -13.62 9.93
N GLU A 330 34.77 -13.09 9.01
CA GLU A 330 36.19 -13.42 8.88
C GLU A 330 37.03 -12.98 10.09
N ASN A 331 36.54 -12.02 10.87
CA ASN A 331 37.26 -11.42 11.99
C ASN A 331 36.65 -11.73 13.37
N THR A 332 35.50 -12.41 13.42
CA THR A 332 34.74 -12.62 14.66
C THR A 332 34.54 -14.12 14.90
N VAL A 333 34.83 -14.58 16.12
CA VAL A 333 34.61 -15.96 16.52
C VAL A 333 33.15 -16.12 16.95
N VAL A 334 32.30 -16.59 16.03
CA VAL A 334 30.86 -16.79 16.26
C VAL A 334 30.45 -18.18 15.82
N SER A 335 29.69 -18.91 16.65
CA SER A 335 29.12 -20.19 16.22
C SER A 335 27.96 -19.97 15.25
N VAL A 336 27.79 -20.91 14.32
CA VAL A 336 26.68 -20.90 13.35
C VAL A 336 25.32 -20.87 14.06
N GLU A 337 25.21 -21.53 15.22
CA GLU A 337 23.99 -21.56 16.03
C GLU A 337 23.58 -20.17 16.54
N TYR A 338 24.53 -19.36 17.02
CA TYR A 338 24.25 -17.99 17.46
C TYR A 338 23.76 -17.10 16.31
N LEU A 339 24.33 -17.26 15.12
CA LEU A 339 23.89 -16.52 13.92
C LEU A 339 22.46 -16.88 13.52
N ILE A 340 22.11 -18.17 13.60
CA ILE A 340 20.76 -18.65 13.33
C ILE A 340 19.78 -18.05 14.35
N ILE A 341 20.11 -18.06 15.64
CA ILE A 341 19.25 -17.51 16.70
C ILE A 341 18.98 -16.02 16.45
N ILE A 342 20.02 -15.23 16.17
CA ILE A 342 19.89 -13.79 15.88
C ILE A 342 19.02 -13.56 14.64
N GLY A 343 19.24 -14.33 13.58
CA GLY A 343 18.44 -14.25 12.35
C GLY A 343 16.96 -14.54 12.60
N VAL A 344 16.65 -15.57 13.40
CA VAL A 344 15.28 -15.94 13.76
C VAL A 344 14.62 -14.84 14.61
N ILE A 345 15.32 -14.30 15.62
CA ILE A 345 14.81 -13.21 16.45
C ILE A 345 14.51 -11.97 15.60
N ALA A 346 15.43 -11.59 14.71
CA ALA A 346 15.25 -10.47 13.80
C ALA A 346 14.03 -10.66 12.88
N LEU A 347 13.85 -11.85 12.32
CA LEU A 347 12.68 -12.18 11.50
C LEU A 347 11.37 -12.09 12.29
N LEU A 348 11.34 -12.56 13.54
CA LEU A 348 10.14 -12.50 14.37
C LEU A 348 9.79 -11.06 14.76
N VAL A 349 10.78 -10.25 15.15
CA VAL A 349 10.56 -8.87 15.59
C VAL A 349 10.24 -7.97 14.39
N VAL A 350 11.12 -7.90 13.40
CA VAL A 350 10.95 -7.04 12.22
C VAL A 350 9.80 -7.54 11.36
N GLY A 351 9.74 -8.85 11.11
CA GLY A 351 8.64 -9.47 10.38
C GLY A 351 7.31 -9.34 11.11
N GLY A 352 7.27 -9.43 12.44
CA GLY A 352 6.06 -9.23 13.25
C GLY A 352 5.54 -7.79 13.19
N VAL A 353 6.42 -6.79 13.37
CA VAL A 353 6.06 -5.37 13.22
C VAL A 353 5.54 -5.07 11.81
N GLN A 354 6.13 -5.71 10.79
CA GLN A 354 5.73 -5.54 9.40
C GLN A 354 4.64 -6.53 8.94
N TRP A 355 4.18 -7.46 9.78
CA TRP A 355 3.25 -8.54 9.39
C TRP A 355 1.89 -8.01 8.93
N LYS A 356 1.32 -7.12 9.75
CA LYS A 356 0.08 -6.39 9.45
C LYS A 356 0.17 -5.65 8.12
N TYR A 357 1.40 -5.33 7.72
CA TYR A 357 1.68 -4.61 6.51
C TYR A 357 1.81 -5.49 5.27
N ILE A 358 2.70 -6.48 5.34
CA ILE A 358 3.11 -7.29 4.20
C ILE A 358 1.99 -8.29 3.83
N VAL A 359 1.44 -8.97 4.84
CA VAL A 359 0.49 -10.08 4.64
C VAL A 359 -0.94 -9.57 4.58
N HIS A 360 -1.35 -8.76 5.57
CA HIS A 360 -2.75 -8.36 5.69
C HIS A 360 -3.21 -7.44 4.55
N ARG A 361 -2.31 -6.64 3.98
CA ARG A 361 -2.59 -5.73 2.86
C ARG A 361 -2.18 -6.28 1.48
N ARG A 362 -1.82 -7.57 1.40
CA ARG A 362 -1.46 -8.29 0.15
C ARG A 362 -0.44 -7.54 -0.73
N VAL A 363 0.51 -6.86 -0.10
CA VAL A 363 1.48 -6.01 -0.81
C VAL A 363 2.52 -6.84 -1.56
N MET A 364 2.87 -8.01 -1.03
CA MET A 364 3.84 -8.91 -1.65
C MET A 364 3.17 -10.20 -2.15
N LYS A 365 3.51 -10.59 -3.37
CA LYS A 365 3.20 -11.93 -3.90
C LYS A 365 4.03 -12.98 -3.14
N PHE A 366 3.49 -14.19 -3.01
CA PHE A 366 4.12 -15.27 -2.24
C PHE A 366 5.60 -15.53 -2.60
N GLY A 367 5.99 -15.36 -3.87
CA GLY A 367 7.37 -15.54 -4.31
C GLY A 367 8.40 -14.51 -3.80
N VAL A 368 7.97 -13.41 -3.17
CA VAL A 368 8.86 -12.31 -2.73
C VAL A 368 9.27 -12.42 -1.26
N TYR A 369 8.48 -13.14 -0.45
CA TYR A 369 8.74 -13.32 0.98
C TYR A 369 10.12 -13.90 1.30
N PRO A 370 10.67 -14.88 0.55
CA PRO A 370 12.00 -15.41 0.82
C PRO A 370 13.11 -14.37 0.68
N PHE A 371 13.02 -13.47 -0.30
CA PHE A 371 14.02 -12.42 -0.54
C PHE A 371 13.98 -11.37 0.57
N TYR A 372 12.79 -10.96 0.98
CA TYR A 372 12.61 -10.05 2.11
C TYR A 372 13.17 -10.66 3.42
N ALA A 373 12.87 -11.94 3.68
CA ALA A 373 13.38 -12.63 4.86
C ALA A 373 14.92 -12.70 4.87
N ALA A 374 15.53 -13.05 3.74
CA ALA A 374 16.98 -13.06 3.59
C ALA A 374 17.60 -11.67 3.86
N ALA A 375 17.02 -10.60 3.32
CA ALA A 375 17.50 -9.24 3.54
C ALA A 375 17.48 -8.85 5.02
N VAL A 376 16.38 -9.14 5.73
CA VAL A 376 16.25 -8.82 7.17
C VAL A 376 17.30 -9.54 8.00
N VAL A 377 17.52 -10.83 7.74
CA VAL A 377 18.51 -11.64 8.47
C VAL A 377 19.91 -11.07 8.25
N LEU A 378 20.31 -10.84 6.99
CA LEU A 378 21.65 -10.37 6.65
C LEU A 378 21.97 -8.98 7.23
N VAL A 379 21.03 -8.05 7.16
CA VAL A 379 21.17 -6.70 7.74
C VAL A 379 21.37 -6.80 9.26
N SER A 380 20.57 -7.64 9.92
CA SER A 380 20.58 -7.75 11.39
C SER A 380 21.87 -8.40 11.89
N VAL A 381 22.34 -9.45 11.22
CA VAL A 381 23.62 -10.11 11.53
C VAL A 381 24.79 -9.15 11.32
N SER A 382 24.81 -8.41 10.20
CA SER A 382 25.85 -7.42 9.92
C SER A 382 25.90 -6.33 10.99
N LEU A 383 24.74 -5.77 11.35
CA LEU A 383 24.65 -4.71 12.35
C LEU A 383 25.09 -5.20 13.73
N TYR A 384 24.69 -6.41 14.10
CA TYR A 384 25.09 -7.02 15.38
C TYR A 384 26.61 -7.17 15.48
N MET A 385 27.26 -7.70 14.43
CA MET A 385 28.71 -7.84 14.40
C MET A 385 29.44 -6.49 14.43
N PHE A 386 28.95 -5.52 13.66
CA PHE A 386 29.49 -4.17 13.66
C PHE A 386 29.44 -3.53 15.05
N LEU A 387 28.29 -3.59 15.72
CA LEU A 387 28.13 -3.05 17.07
C LEU A 387 29.02 -3.77 18.07
N ASN A 388 29.18 -5.09 17.94
CA ASN A 388 30.10 -5.85 18.78
C ASN A 388 31.55 -5.38 18.63
N GLN A 389 32.00 -5.06 17.40
CA GLN A 389 33.38 -4.61 17.19
C GLN A 389 33.62 -3.16 17.60
N VAL A 390 32.65 -2.27 17.37
CA VAL A 390 32.81 -0.83 17.68
C VAL A 390 32.67 -0.53 19.16
N LEU A 391 31.79 -1.24 19.85
CA LEU A 391 31.60 -1.08 21.29
C LEU A 391 32.48 -2.11 22.00
N ASP A 392 33.79 -1.84 22.06
CA ASP A 392 34.75 -2.69 22.74
C ASP A 392 34.54 -2.63 24.27
N SER A 393 34.58 -3.78 24.94
CA SER A 393 34.66 -3.86 26.40
C SER A 393 36.12 -4.12 26.77
N SER A 394 36.64 -3.38 27.75
CA SER A 394 38.05 -3.02 27.87
C SER A 394 39.03 -4.12 28.29
N ASP A 395 38.65 -5.39 28.31
CA ASP A 395 39.54 -6.50 28.67
C ASP A 395 39.78 -7.42 27.46
N ALA A 396 41.02 -7.46 26.99
CA ALA A 396 41.44 -8.37 25.93
C ALA A 396 41.78 -9.75 26.50
N ASP A 397 41.20 -10.81 25.93
CA ASP A 397 41.53 -12.19 26.25
C ASP A 397 42.75 -12.61 25.41
N VAL A 398 43.86 -12.98 26.06
CA VAL A 398 45.06 -13.48 25.40
C VAL A 398 45.12 -15.01 25.50
N GLU A 399 45.26 -15.70 24.36
CA GLU A 399 45.37 -17.15 24.28
C GLU A 399 46.66 -17.58 23.57
N TYR A 400 47.32 -18.61 24.09
CA TYR A 400 48.55 -19.17 23.51
C TYR A 400 48.29 -20.55 22.91
N HIS A 401 48.70 -20.75 21.66
CA HIS A 401 48.51 -22.01 20.94
C HIS A 401 49.80 -22.49 20.28
N LYS A 402 50.08 -23.80 20.39
CA LYS A 402 51.27 -24.43 19.82
C LYS A 402 51.08 -24.80 18.35
N ILE A 403 52.10 -24.58 17.53
CA ILE A 403 52.10 -24.91 16.10
C ILE A 403 52.60 -26.35 15.89
N ILE A 404 51.73 -27.24 15.40
CA ILE A 404 52.04 -28.67 15.14
C ILE A 404 52.64 -28.89 13.75
N SER A 405 52.17 -28.17 12.74
CA SER A 405 52.71 -28.21 11.39
C SER A 405 52.51 -26.88 10.65
N THR A 406 53.38 -26.65 9.66
CA THR A 406 53.37 -25.50 8.76
C THR A 406 53.40 -26.02 7.33
N ASP A 407 52.36 -25.76 6.54
CA ASP A 407 52.30 -26.20 5.13
C ASP A 407 53.16 -25.28 4.24
N PRO A 408 53.99 -25.78 3.29
CA PRO A 408 54.96 -24.96 2.57
C PRO A 408 54.45 -24.17 1.35
N ASP A 409 53.24 -24.41 0.83
CA ASP A 409 52.85 -23.83 -0.47
C ASP A 409 52.16 -22.46 -0.30
N ASP A 410 52.96 -21.39 -0.50
CA ASP A 410 52.68 -19.95 -0.55
C ASP A 410 52.02 -19.25 0.66
N TYR A 411 51.22 -19.94 1.46
CA TYR A 411 50.70 -19.43 2.73
C TYR A 411 50.97 -20.43 3.85
N THR A 412 51.49 -19.96 4.98
CA THR A 412 51.71 -20.88 6.10
C THR A 412 50.40 -21.18 6.79
N LEU A 413 49.84 -22.37 6.51
CA LEU A 413 48.72 -22.91 7.27
C LEU A 413 49.22 -23.39 8.63
N LEU A 414 48.75 -22.73 9.68
CA LEU A 414 49.07 -23.10 11.06
C LEU A 414 48.06 -24.14 11.53
N VAL A 415 48.56 -25.32 11.90
CA VAL A 415 47.77 -26.35 12.56
C VAL A 415 48.05 -26.27 14.05
N PHE A 416 47.01 -25.94 14.84
CA PHE A 416 47.09 -25.88 16.30
C PHE A 416 46.77 -27.22 16.94
N GLU A 417 47.23 -27.40 18.18
CA GLU A 417 47.15 -28.67 18.91
C GLU A 417 45.73 -29.20 19.17
N ASN A 418 44.72 -28.33 19.16
CA ASN A 418 43.33 -28.71 19.46
C ASN A 418 42.33 -28.36 18.33
N ASP A 419 42.78 -28.21 17.08
CA ASP A 419 41.96 -27.69 15.96
C ASP A 419 41.29 -26.33 16.29
N ALA A 420 41.82 -25.62 17.29
CA ALA A 420 41.28 -24.36 17.75
C ALA A 420 41.30 -23.39 16.57
N TYR A 421 40.14 -22.82 16.24
CA TYR A 421 39.98 -21.86 15.14
C TYR A 421 40.16 -22.44 13.72
N LYS A 422 39.90 -23.74 13.54
CA LYS A 422 39.86 -24.38 12.21
C LYS A 422 38.92 -23.68 11.21
N ASP A 423 37.91 -22.96 11.66
CA ASP A 423 36.98 -22.29 10.75
C ASP A 423 37.38 -20.82 10.44
N GLN A 424 38.52 -20.35 10.98
CA GLN A 424 39.00 -18.97 10.82
C GLN A 424 40.16 -18.91 9.83
N LYS A 425 39.95 -18.23 8.70
CA LYS A 425 40.94 -18.14 7.61
C LYS A 425 42.16 -17.30 7.99
N LEU A 426 41.97 -16.20 8.73
CA LEU A 426 43.06 -15.33 9.19
C LEU A 426 44.09 -16.06 10.07
N VAL A 427 43.63 -17.01 10.89
CA VAL A 427 44.49 -17.79 11.78
C VAL A 427 45.21 -18.92 11.01
N ARG A 428 44.65 -19.30 9.84
CA ARG A 428 45.14 -20.37 8.97
C ARG A 428 46.02 -19.90 7.82
N THR A 429 46.26 -18.61 7.60
CA THR A 429 46.86 -18.20 6.33
C THR A 429 47.68 -16.93 6.50
N ILE A 430 49.01 -17.08 6.67
CA ILE A 430 49.94 -15.94 6.68
C ILE A 430 50.62 -15.83 5.32
N ASP A 431 50.64 -14.63 4.77
CA ASP A 431 51.46 -14.29 3.60
C ASP A 431 52.95 -14.25 4.02
N LYS A 432 53.76 -15.15 3.46
CA LYS A 432 55.19 -15.28 3.75
C LYS A 432 55.98 -13.99 3.49
N THR A 433 55.46 -13.06 2.67
CA THR A 433 56.13 -11.80 2.35
C THR A 433 56.07 -10.76 3.47
N GLN A 434 55.18 -10.94 4.46
CA GLN A 434 54.95 -9.97 5.54
C GLN A 434 55.69 -10.31 6.85
N THR A 435 56.29 -11.50 6.97
CA THR A 435 56.96 -11.94 8.20
C THR A 435 58.46 -12.03 8.00
N ARG A 436 59.22 -11.23 8.77
CA ARG A 436 60.70 -11.21 8.75
C ARG A 436 61.32 -12.55 9.19
N TYR A 437 60.53 -13.38 9.88
CA TYR A 437 60.86 -14.73 10.33
C TYR A 437 59.63 -15.64 10.13
N PRO A 438 59.71 -16.68 9.29
CA PRO A 438 58.59 -17.59 9.08
C PRO A 438 58.36 -18.44 10.35
N PRO A 439 57.09 -18.72 10.72
CA PRO A 439 56.77 -19.53 11.88
C PRO A 439 57.36 -20.94 11.74
N ARG A 440 57.92 -21.46 12.83
CA ARG A 440 58.55 -22.79 12.87
C ARG A 440 57.63 -23.80 13.55
N LYS A 441 57.77 -25.07 13.16
CA LYS A 441 57.19 -26.20 13.89
C LYS A 441 57.62 -26.15 15.37
N ASN A 442 56.67 -26.33 16.28
CA ASN A 442 56.80 -26.17 17.74
C ASN A 442 56.92 -24.71 18.25
N GLY A 443 56.78 -23.70 17.40
CA GLY A 443 56.61 -22.31 17.86
C GLY A 443 55.27 -22.07 18.56
N ILE A 444 55.15 -20.93 19.23
CA ILE A 444 53.93 -20.52 19.93
C ILE A 444 53.33 -19.30 19.23
N VAL A 445 52.01 -19.32 19.09
CA VAL A 445 51.23 -18.19 18.58
C VAL A 445 50.47 -17.59 19.74
N GLU A 446 50.67 -16.30 19.95
CA GLU A 446 49.85 -15.50 20.84
C GLU A 446 48.72 -14.87 20.01
N ILE A 447 47.50 -15.14 20.43
CA ILE A 447 46.30 -14.60 19.81
C ILE A 447 45.61 -13.71 20.84
N GLU A 448 45.51 -12.42 20.52
CA GLU A 448 44.80 -11.45 21.34
C GLU A 448 43.40 -11.24 20.77
N PHE A 449 42.38 -11.43 21.60
CA PHE A 449 40.99 -11.16 21.26
C PHE A 449 40.49 -9.92 22.00
N GLY A 450 39.86 -9.01 21.27
CA GLY A 450 38.98 -8.02 21.89
C GLY A 450 37.63 -8.65 22.22
N ARG A 451 36.93 -8.12 23.21
CA ARG A 451 35.59 -8.59 23.58
C ARG A 451 34.61 -7.44 23.47
N GLY A 452 33.68 -7.54 22.53
CA GLY A 452 32.64 -6.53 22.36
C GLY A 452 31.62 -6.53 23.50
N THR A 453 30.86 -5.44 23.64
CA THR A 453 29.74 -5.35 24.61
C THR A 453 28.65 -6.39 24.41
N MET A 454 28.58 -7.02 23.22
CA MET A 454 27.65 -8.12 22.92
C MET A 454 28.24 -9.50 23.27
N GLY A 455 29.45 -9.54 23.85
CA GLY A 455 30.07 -10.74 24.39
C GLY A 455 30.81 -11.61 23.38
N LEU A 456 30.86 -11.24 22.09
CA LEU A 456 31.61 -11.98 21.07
C LEU A 456 33.08 -11.57 21.06
N LYS A 457 33.96 -12.58 20.97
CA LYS A 457 35.39 -12.42 20.73
C LYS A 457 35.63 -12.03 19.27
N TRP A 458 36.47 -11.04 19.04
CA TRP A 458 36.95 -10.67 17.71
C TRP A 458 38.47 -10.61 17.71
N LEU A 459 39.07 -11.02 16.60
CA LEU A 459 40.52 -11.17 16.48
C LEU A 459 41.18 -9.80 16.43
N ARG A 460 41.96 -9.46 17.47
CA ARG A 460 42.62 -8.15 17.60
C ARG A 460 44.05 -8.16 17.08
N SER A 461 44.84 -9.17 17.46
CA SER A 461 46.20 -9.33 16.97
C SER A 461 46.65 -10.80 17.00
N VAL A 462 47.61 -11.15 16.13
CA VAL A 462 48.28 -12.45 16.11
C VAL A 462 49.78 -12.22 16.09
N ARG A 463 50.50 -12.75 17.09
CA ARG A 463 51.95 -12.65 17.22
C ARG A 463 52.59 -14.04 17.26
N TYR A 464 53.79 -14.14 16.71
CA TYR A 464 54.56 -15.40 16.62
C TYR A 464 55.82 -15.28 17.43
N GLY A 465 56.15 -16.32 18.20
CA GLY A 465 57.29 -16.26 19.09
C GLY A 465 57.56 -17.60 19.79
N MET A 466 58.32 -17.53 20.86
CA MET A 466 58.57 -18.62 21.80
C MET A 466 58.25 -18.13 23.21
N LEU A 467 57.92 -19.06 24.11
CA LEU A 467 57.89 -18.73 25.53
C LEU A 467 59.33 -18.82 26.07
N ASN A 468 59.74 -17.81 26.85
CA ASN A 468 60.99 -17.88 27.59
C ASN A 468 60.88 -18.86 28.78
N GLU A 469 61.98 -19.08 29.51
CA GLU A 469 62.00 -19.98 30.67
C GLU A 469 61.05 -19.55 31.80
N ASP A 470 60.65 -18.27 31.82
CA ASP A 470 59.71 -17.67 32.78
C ASP A 470 58.24 -17.75 32.30
N GLY A 471 57.97 -18.32 31.12
CA GLY A 471 56.63 -18.44 30.57
C GLY A 471 56.07 -17.16 29.94
N GLU A 472 56.91 -16.16 29.68
CA GLU A 472 56.54 -14.93 28.96
C GLU A 472 56.77 -15.09 27.45
N PHE A 473 55.90 -14.46 26.66
CA PHE A 473 55.97 -14.50 25.22
C PHE A 473 57.05 -13.57 24.67
N VAL A 474 57.97 -14.13 23.88
CA VAL A 474 59.07 -13.42 23.22
C VAL A 474 58.94 -13.62 21.71
N GLN A 475 58.79 -12.51 21.00
CA GLN A 475 58.55 -12.46 19.54
C GLN A 475 59.78 -12.85 18.72
#